data_AF-A0A918BK50-F1
#
_entry.id   AF-A0A918BK50-F1
#
_cell.length_a   1.000
_cell.length_b   1.000
_cell.length_c   1.000
_cell.angle_alpha   90.00
_cell.angle_beta   90.00
_cell.angle_gamma   90.00
#
_symmetry.space_group_name_H-M   'P 1'
#
loop_
_entity.id
_entity.type
_entity.pdbx_description
1 polymer ?
#
loop_
_entity_poly.entity_id
_entity_poly.type
_entity_poly.pdbx_seq_one_letter_code
_entity_poly.pdbx_strand_id
1 'polypeptide(L)'
;MREVEYESYGCPLEDYQLTRGDHRQQEQSENIKRWVEKVLAEKEAEERADPVLAAGRRAAADRALDMLRDYKMPEREIMRWRVRLYCGHIAEARRHRENGRPTLHGSSSMRCPECGKDPSSIVAFEPIGLAGEPLSPAKPATPSRPKRLTRTELEQRVAALERENERLRSQGGEA
;
A
#
# COMPACT_ATOMS: atom_id res chain seq x y z
N MET A 1 -7.75 6.84 -6.52
CA MET A 1 -6.57 6.35 -5.77
C MET A 1 -6.46 7.24 -4.56
N ARG A 2 -6.59 6.71 -3.33
CA ARG A 2 -6.44 7.55 -2.13
C ARG A 2 -4.96 7.90 -1.99
N GLU A 3 -4.68 9.16 -1.70
CA GLU A 3 -3.35 9.58 -1.31
C GLU A 3 -3.08 9.02 0.09
N VAL A 4 -2.01 8.25 0.23
CA VAL A 4 -1.62 7.63 1.49
C VAL A 4 -0.34 8.29 1.95
N GLU A 5 -0.39 8.85 3.15
CA GLU A 5 0.79 9.36 3.83
C GLU A 5 1.56 8.20 4.45
N TYR A 6 2.86 8.13 4.17
CA TYR A 6 3.74 7.10 4.70
C TYR A 6 4.48 7.65 5.92
N GLU A 7 4.22 7.04 7.08
CA GLU A 7 4.78 7.47 8.36
C GLU A 7 6.18 6.90 8.58
N SER A 8 7.08 7.68 9.19
CA SER A 8 8.32 7.16 9.78
C SER A 8 8.21 7.17 11.31
N TYR A 9 8.85 6.21 11.97
CA TYR A 9 8.91 6.15 13.43
C TYR A 9 10.28 5.66 13.90
N GLY A 10 10.83 6.30 14.92
CA GLY A 10 12.08 5.87 15.57
C GLY A 10 13.33 5.97 14.69
N CYS A 11 13.42 7.01 13.86
CA CYS A 11 14.56 7.26 12.96
C CYS A 11 15.62 8.18 13.61
N PRO A 12 16.92 7.95 13.36
CA PRO A 12 17.51 6.85 12.58
C PRO A 12 17.34 5.49 13.27
N LEU A 13 17.14 4.44 12.47
CA LEU A 13 16.78 3.10 12.97
C LEU A 13 17.90 2.43 13.79
N GLU A 14 19.14 2.78 13.48
CA GLU A 14 20.36 2.28 14.10
C GLU A 14 20.45 2.71 15.57
N ASP A 15 20.03 3.94 15.86
CA ASP A 15 20.13 4.55 17.18
C ASP A 15 18.88 4.31 18.04
N TYR A 16 17.86 3.65 17.48
CA TYR A 16 16.60 3.41 18.17
C TYR A 16 16.80 2.62 19.47
N GLN A 17 16.38 3.24 20.58
CA GLN A 17 16.43 2.63 21.90
C GLN A 17 15.09 1.98 22.24
N LEU A 18 15.13 0.72 22.64
CA LEU A 18 13.92 -0.02 23.02
C LEU A 18 13.24 0.63 24.23
N THR A 19 11.93 0.78 24.11
CA THR A 19 11.06 1.29 25.16
C THR A 19 10.44 0.14 25.94
N ARG A 20 9.85 0.46 27.11
CA ARG A 20 8.98 -0.49 27.84
C ARG A 20 7.80 -0.96 26.99
N GLY A 21 7.34 -0.15 26.04
CA GLY A 21 6.27 -0.52 25.12
C GLY A 21 6.70 -1.66 24.20
N ASP A 22 7.91 -1.59 23.65
CA ASP A 22 8.45 -2.60 22.75
C ASP A 22 8.62 -3.95 23.45
N HIS A 23 9.10 -3.93 24.70
CA HIS A 23 9.20 -5.14 25.53
C HIS A 23 7.85 -5.81 25.72
N ARG A 24 6.81 -5.03 26.07
CA ARG A 24 5.45 -5.57 26.21
C ARG A 24 4.90 -6.10 24.90
N GLN A 25 5.11 -5.39 23.79
CA GLN A 25 4.65 -5.84 22.48
C GLN A 25 5.35 -7.13 22.04
N GLN A 26 6.66 -7.24 22.28
CA GLN A 26 7.41 -8.46 22.01
C GLN A 26 6.88 -9.64 22.84
N GLU A 27 6.69 -9.44 24.14
CA GLU A 27 6.13 -10.47 25.03
C GLU A 27 4.73 -10.90 24.59
N GLN A 28 3.86 -9.95 24.23
CA GLN A 28 2.54 -10.25 23.68
C GLN A 28 2.62 -11.07 22.39
N SER A 29 3.52 -10.74 21.49
CA SER A 29 3.71 -11.48 20.23
C SER A 29 4.17 -12.92 20.50
N GLU A 30 5.12 -13.10 21.44
CA GLU A 30 5.59 -14.42 21.87
C GLU A 30 4.48 -15.24 22.56
N ASN A 31 3.63 -14.59 23.36
CA ASN A 31 2.46 -15.23 23.99
C ASN A 31 1.44 -15.70 22.95
N ILE A 32 1.15 -14.85 21.96
CA ILE A 32 0.25 -15.19 20.86
C ILE A 32 0.79 -16.38 20.08
N LYS A 33 2.09 -16.39 19.74
CA LYS A 33 2.71 -17.52 19.03
C LYS A 33 2.56 -18.83 19.81
N ARG A 34 2.89 -18.83 21.11
CA ARG A 34 2.73 -20.02 21.97
C ARG A 34 1.28 -20.51 22.03
N TRP A 35 0.32 -19.59 22.12
CA TRP A 35 -1.10 -19.94 22.12
C TRP A 35 -1.53 -20.54 20.77
N VAL A 36 -1.13 -19.95 19.64
CA VAL A 36 -1.41 -20.47 18.30
C VAL A 36 -0.81 -21.87 18.13
N GLU A 37 0.43 -22.09 18.54
CA GLU A 37 1.08 -23.40 18.48
C GLU A 37 0.30 -24.47 19.27
N LYS A 38 -0.19 -24.12 20.46
CA LYS A 38 -1.03 -25.02 21.27
C LYS A 38 -2.35 -25.36 20.55
N VAL A 39 -3.04 -24.35 20.02
CA VAL A 39 -4.31 -24.55 19.30
C VAL A 39 -4.10 -25.42 18.05
N LEU A 40 -3.01 -25.20 17.32
CA LEU A 40 -2.69 -26.02 16.15
C LEU A 40 -2.42 -27.48 16.52
N ALA A 41 -1.69 -27.73 17.61
CA ALA A 41 -1.43 -29.10 18.09
C ALA A 41 -2.74 -29.81 18.49
N GLU A 42 -3.66 -29.11 19.17
CA GLU A 42 -4.99 -29.64 19.50
C GLU A 42 -5.80 -29.96 18.22
N LYS A 43 -5.77 -29.06 17.24
CA LYS A 43 -6.45 -29.25 15.94
C LYS A 43 -5.86 -30.39 15.13
N GLU A 44 -4.56 -30.60 15.18
CA GLU A 44 -3.88 -31.72 14.53
C GLU A 44 -4.23 -33.06 15.18
N ALA A 45 -4.35 -33.10 16.51
CA ALA A 45 -4.81 -34.29 17.23
C ALA A 45 -6.26 -34.66 16.86
N GLU A 46 -7.14 -33.66 16.72
CA GLU A 46 -8.52 -33.82 16.24
C GLU A 46 -8.57 -34.40 14.82
N GLU A 47 -7.78 -33.86 13.89
CA GLU A 47 -7.68 -34.36 12.52
C GLU A 47 -7.13 -35.79 12.45
N ARG A 48 -6.14 -36.12 13.29
CA ARG A 48 -5.58 -37.47 13.35
C ARG A 48 -6.62 -38.50 13.83
N ALA A 49 -7.55 -38.09 14.69
CA ALA A 49 -8.61 -38.95 15.20
C ALA A 49 -9.79 -39.11 14.22
N ASP A 50 -10.01 -38.14 13.32
CA ASP A 50 -11.11 -38.14 12.34
C ASP A 50 -10.60 -38.01 10.88
N PRO A 51 -10.49 -39.14 10.15
CA PRO A 51 -10.07 -39.15 8.76
C PRO A 51 -10.99 -38.35 7.81
N VAL A 52 -12.28 -38.23 8.11
CA VAL A 52 -13.23 -37.48 7.28
C VAL A 52 -12.99 -35.98 7.45
N LEU A 53 -12.79 -35.53 8.69
CA LEU A 53 -12.43 -34.14 8.99
C LEU A 53 -11.10 -33.76 8.33
N ALA A 54 -10.08 -34.62 8.44
CA ALA A 54 -8.77 -34.40 7.82
C ALA A 54 -8.87 -34.26 6.29
N ALA A 55 -9.63 -35.15 5.64
CA ALA A 55 -9.86 -35.08 4.20
C ALA A 55 -10.61 -33.80 3.79
N GLY A 56 -11.64 -33.42 4.55
CA GLY A 56 -12.41 -32.20 4.33
C GLY A 56 -11.56 -30.92 4.45
N ARG A 57 -10.73 -30.83 5.49
CA ARG A 57 -9.81 -29.69 5.70
C ARG A 57 -8.74 -29.62 4.61
N ARG A 58 -8.16 -30.77 4.20
CA ARG A 58 -7.22 -30.82 3.08
C ARG A 58 -7.85 -30.31 1.79
N ALA A 59 -9.04 -30.79 1.44
CA ALA A 59 -9.75 -30.33 0.25
C ALA A 59 -10.09 -28.83 0.30
N ALA A 60 -10.39 -28.29 1.48
CA ALA A 60 -10.60 -26.85 1.65
C ALA A 60 -9.30 -26.05 1.49
N ALA A 61 -8.19 -26.54 2.04
CA ALA A 61 -6.87 -25.94 1.88
C ALA A 61 -6.44 -25.94 0.39
N ASP A 62 -6.63 -27.05 -0.32
CA ASP A 62 -6.32 -27.16 -1.74
C ASP A 62 -7.11 -26.14 -2.56
N ARG A 63 -8.43 -26.01 -2.33
CA ARG A 63 -9.25 -24.98 -2.98
C ARG A 63 -8.76 -23.56 -2.69
N ALA A 64 -8.39 -23.27 -1.45
CA ALA A 64 -7.85 -21.96 -1.08
C ALA A 64 -6.51 -21.68 -1.76
N LEU A 65 -5.62 -22.69 -1.83
CA LEU A 65 -4.34 -22.58 -2.53
C LEU A 65 -4.53 -22.38 -4.03
N ASP A 66 -5.49 -23.06 -4.65
CA ASP A 66 -5.83 -22.87 -6.06
C ASP A 66 -6.34 -21.44 -6.31
N MET A 67 -7.19 -20.90 -5.44
CA MET A 67 -7.64 -19.49 -5.54
C MET A 67 -6.49 -18.49 -5.40
N LEU A 68 -5.48 -18.80 -4.60
CA LEU A 68 -4.34 -17.91 -4.35
C LEU A 68 -3.24 -18.04 -5.42
N ARG A 69 -3.17 -19.16 -6.16
CA ARG A 69 -2.07 -19.47 -7.08
C ARG A 69 -1.87 -18.40 -8.15
N ASP A 70 -2.96 -17.85 -8.67
CA ASP A 70 -2.92 -16.85 -9.74
C ASP A 70 -2.84 -15.40 -9.24
N TYR A 71 -3.01 -15.19 -7.92
CA TYR A 71 -2.92 -13.87 -7.34
C TYR A 71 -1.46 -13.43 -7.19
N LYS A 72 -0.98 -12.65 -8.16
CA LYS A 72 0.29 -11.92 -8.05
C LYS A 72 0.00 -10.46 -7.77
N MET A 73 0.29 -10.01 -6.54
CA MET A 73 0.28 -8.59 -6.23
C MET A 73 1.35 -7.89 -7.09
N PRO A 74 0.97 -6.95 -7.96
CA PRO A 74 1.91 -6.22 -8.80
C PRO A 74 2.93 -5.45 -7.96
N GLU A 75 4.20 -5.39 -8.38
CA GLU A 75 5.25 -4.71 -7.58
C GLU A 75 4.96 -3.23 -7.31
N ARG A 76 4.26 -2.55 -8.22
CA ARG A 76 3.78 -1.18 -8.06
C ARG A 76 2.77 -1.00 -6.91
N GLU A 77 2.14 -2.08 -6.47
CA GLU A 77 1.21 -2.11 -5.33
C GLU A 77 1.93 -2.42 -4.03
N ILE A 78 3.25 -2.60 -4.06
CA ILE A 78 4.06 -2.95 -2.90
C ILE A 78 4.84 -1.73 -2.44
N MET A 79 4.57 -1.27 -1.22
CA MET A 79 5.43 -0.35 -0.49
C MET A 79 6.49 -1.12 0.28
N ARG A 80 7.74 -0.70 0.13
CA ARG A 80 8.89 -1.23 0.88
C ARG A 80 9.22 -0.32 2.05
N TRP A 81 9.60 -0.96 3.14
CA TRP A 81 9.91 -0.34 4.42
C TRP A 81 11.23 -0.87 4.90
N ARG A 82 12.08 0.02 5.40
CA ARG A 82 13.21 -0.36 6.23
C ARG A 82 12.68 -0.44 7.66
N VAL A 83 12.83 -1.57 8.31
CA VAL A 83 12.27 -1.81 9.65
C VAL A 83 13.35 -2.24 10.62
N ARG A 84 13.35 -1.63 11.80
CA ARG A 84 14.12 -2.10 12.95
C ARG A 84 13.28 -3.16 13.67
N LEU A 85 13.85 -4.35 13.79
CA LEU A 85 13.24 -5.44 14.54
C LEU A 85 13.69 -5.38 16.00
N TYR A 86 12.83 -5.82 16.92
CA TYR A 86 13.12 -5.87 18.36
C TYR A 86 14.47 -6.52 18.68
N CYS A 87 14.86 -7.55 17.93
CA CYS A 87 16.09 -8.31 18.17
C CYS A 87 17.41 -7.56 17.92
N GLY A 88 17.43 -6.43 17.22
CA GLY A 88 18.71 -5.81 16.83
C GLY A 88 18.80 -5.46 15.35
N HIS A 89 18.22 -6.30 14.52
CA HIS A 89 18.48 -6.29 13.09
C HIS A 89 17.55 -5.34 12.33
N ILE A 90 18.05 -4.84 11.21
CA ILE A 90 17.28 -4.00 10.28
C ILE A 90 16.98 -4.84 9.05
N ALA A 91 15.70 -4.93 8.69
CA ALA A 91 15.23 -5.74 7.58
C ALA A 91 14.36 -4.92 6.62
N GLU A 92 14.09 -5.48 5.44
CA GLU A 92 13.05 -4.96 4.55
C GLU A 92 11.71 -5.62 4.86
N ALA A 93 10.66 -4.81 5.04
CA ALA A 93 9.28 -5.28 5.07
C ALA A 93 8.53 -4.81 3.82
N ARG A 94 7.74 -5.71 3.23
CA ARG A 94 6.92 -5.45 2.04
C ARG A 94 5.45 -5.46 2.42
N ARG A 95 4.70 -4.41 2.08
CA ARG A 95 3.27 -4.28 2.37
C ARG A 95 2.52 -3.71 1.18
N HIS A 96 1.20 -3.88 1.15
CA HIS A 96 0.39 -3.17 0.17
C HIS A 96 0.56 -1.67 0.34
N ARG A 97 0.61 -0.92 -0.76
CA ARG A 97 0.84 0.53 -0.78
C ARG A 97 -0.22 1.36 -0.08
N GLU A 98 -1.39 0.78 0.18
CA GLU A 98 -2.42 1.46 0.96
C GLU A 98 -2.12 1.48 2.47
N ASN A 99 -1.11 0.73 2.90
CA ASN A 99 -0.69 0.72 4.30
C ASN A 99 0.29 1.88 4.54
N GLY A 100 -0.18 2.93 5.22
CA GLY A 100 0.66 4.08 5.61
C GLY A 100 1.76 3.77 6.62
N ARG A 101 1.77 2.55 7.20
CA ARG A 101 2.83 2.06 8.10
C ARG A 101 2.93 0.52 8.03
N PRO A 102 4.11 -0.07 8.30
CA PRO A 102 4.33 -1.50 8.10
C PRO A 102 3.65 -2.39 9.15
N THR A 103 3.17 -1.81 10.24
CA THR A 103 2.57 -2.48 11.41
C THR A 103 1.05 -2.61 11.36
N LEU A 104 0.38 -2.05 10.34
CA LEU A 104 -1.08 -2.18 10.16
C LEU A 104 -1.51 -3.61 9.79
N HIS A 105 -2.80 -3.88 9.98
CA HIS A 105 -3.47 -5.13 9.58
C HIS A 105 -2.81 -6.41 10.14
N GLY A 106 -2.41 -6.36 11.41
CA GLY A 106 -1.89 -7.54 12.13
C GLY A 106 -0.44 -7.93 11.79
N SER A 107 0.25 -7.15 10.96
CA SER A 107 1.62 -7.46 10.51
C SER A 107 2.71 -6.71 11.30
N SER A 108 2.52 -6.60 12.63
CA SER A 108 3.40 -5.84 13.54
C SER A 108 4.66 -6.58 13.98
N SER A 109 4.82 -7.84 13.58
CA SER A 109 6.02 -8.64 13.81
C SER A 109 6.32 -9.54 12.61
N MET A 110 7.55 -10.04 12.53
CA MET A 110 7.98 -10.98 11.51
C MET A 110 9.15 -11.83 12.00
N ARG A 111 9.46 -12.93 11.31
CA ARG A 111 10.70 -13.66 11.50
C ARG A 111 11.88 -12.78 11.09
N CYS A 112 12.86 -12.63 11.97
CA CYS A 112 14.10 -11.94 11.65
C CYS A 112 14.91 -12.76 10.62
N PRO A 113 15.30 -12.17 9.48
CA PRO A 113 16.08 -12.87 8.46
C PRO A 113 17.53 -13.14 8.88
N GLU A 114 18.07 -12.37 9.85
CA GLU A 114 19.47 -12.49 10.28
C GLU A 114 19.64 -13.51 11.41
N CYS A 115 18.91 -13.35 12.53
CA CYS A 115 19.04 -14.25 13.69
C CYS A 115 17.93 -15.29 13.83
N GLY A 116 16.94 -15.30 12.94
CA GLY A 116 15.85 -16.28 12.96
C GLY A 116 14.79 -16.09 14.05
N LYS A 117 14.91 -15.07 14.92
CA LYS A 117 13.92 -14.80 15.98
C LYS A 117 12.53 -14.60 15.38
N ASP A 118 11.55 -15.35 15.89
CA ASP A 118 10.19 -15.41 15.37
C ASP A 118 9.17 -15.64 16.50
N PRO A 119 8.27 -14.67 16.79
CA PRO A 119 8.18 -13.37 16.15
C PRO A 119 9.26 -12.41 16.64
N SER A 120 9.67 -11.47 15.79
CA SER A 120 10.38 -10.26 16.20
C SER A 120 9.51 -9.05 15.84
N SER A 121 9.10 -8.28 16.85
CA SER A 121 8.27 -7.07 16.67
C SER A 121 9.01 -6.02 15.84
N ILE A 122 8.27 -5.28 15.00
CA ILE A 122 8.76 -4.08 14.32
C ILE A 122 8.66 -2.93 15.33
N VAL A 123 9.80 -2.36 15.71
CA VAL A 123 9.91 -1.32 16.76
C VAL A 123 10.23 0.06 16.20
N ALA A 124 10.81 0.15 15.01
CA ALA A 124 11.01 1.40 14.29
C ALA A 124 10.96 1.14 12.78
N PHE A 125 10.64 2.15 11.98
CA PHE A 125 10.51 2.02 10.54
C PHE A 125 10.61 3.33 9.79
N GLU A 126 11.07 3.24 8.54
CA GLU A 126 11.03 4.32 7.56
C GLU A 126 10.64 3.79 6.17
N PRO A 127 9.90 4.57 5.37
CA PRO A 127 9.55 4.18 4.02
C PRO A 127 10.77 4.19 3.09
N ILE A 128 10.93 3.15 2.29
CA ILE A 128 11.92 3.10 1.20
C ILE A 128 11.29 3.62 -0.11
N GLY A 129 10.03 3.26 -0.34
CA GLY A 129 9.29 3.59 -1.57
C GLY A 129 8.65 2.37 -2.21
N LEU A 130 7.91 2.59 -3.31
CA LEU A 130 7.28 1.52 -4.05
C LEU A 130 8.33 0.58 -4.67
N ALA A 131 7.99 -0.71 -4.80
CA ALA A 131 8.89 -1.71 -5.38
C ALA A 131 8.94 -1.61 -6.90
N GLY A 132 7.81 -1.32 -7.54
CA GLY A 132 7.73 -1.08 -8.99
C GLY A 132 7.98 0.38 -9.36
N GLU A 133 8.47 0.62 -10.57
CA GLU A 133 8.60 1.95 -11.15
C GLU A 133 7.24 2.65 -11.16
N PRO A 134 7.14 3.92 -10.71
CA PRO A 134 5.89 4.66 -10.82
C PRO A 134 5.49 4.67 -12.29
N LEU A 135 4.22 4.36 -12.60
CA LEU A 135 3.67 4.66 -13.92
C LEU A 135 4.04 6.12 -14.17
N SER A 136 4.89 6.36 -15.17
CA SER A 136 5.11 7.71 -15.68
C SER A 136 3.74 8.35 -15.73
N PRO A 137 3.53 9.52 -15.08
CA PRO A 137 2.21 10.13 -15.01
C PRO A 137 1.67 10.07 -16.41
N ALA A 138 0.57 9.33 -16.60
CA ALA A 138 -0.02 9.13 -17.91
C ALA A 138 -0.06 10.54 -18.51
N LYS A 139 0.73 10.76 -19.58
CA LYS A 139 0.89 12.10 -20.18
C LYS A 139 -0.50 12.68 -20.18
N PRO A 140 -0.74 13.83 -19.50
CA PRO A 140 -2.09 14.37 -19.38
C PRO A 140 -2.65 14.33 -20.79
N ALA A 141 -3.73 13.56 -20.97
CA ALA A 141 -4.28 13.29 -22.28
C ALA A 141 -4.33 14.63 -22.97
N THR A 142 -3.52 14.79 -24.03
CA THR A 142 -3.35 16.06 -24.71
C THR A 142 -4.76 16.60 -24.91
N PRO A 143 -5.12 17.78 -24.35
CA PRO A 143 -6.47 18.29 -24.51
C PRO A 143 -6.77 18.19 -25.99
N SER A 144 -7.85 17.48 -26.33
CA SER A 144 -8.21 17.22 -27.72
C SER A 144 -8.12 18.56 -28.43
N ARG A 145 -7.17 18.65 -29.37
CA ARG A 145 -6.80 19.92 -29.99
C ARG A 145 -8.10 20.54 -30.47
N PRO A 146 -8.50 21.73 -29.98
CA PRO A 146 -9.76 22.32 -30.39
C PRO A 146 -9.74 22.34 -31.92
N LYS A 147 -10.84 21.88 -32.55
CA LYS A 147 -10.98 21.83 -34.02
C LYS A 147 -10.40 23.13 -34.56
N ARG A 148 -9.28 23.05 -35.29
CA ARG A 148 -8.68 24.24 -35.88
C ARG A 148 -9.70 24.75 -36.88
N LEU A 149 -10.37 25.84 -36.50
CA LEU A 149 -11.17 26.62 -37.42
C LEU A 149 -10.27 27.02 -38.58
N THR A 150 -10.76 26.82 -39.79
CA THR A 150 -10.12 27.28 -41.01
C THR A 150 -9.93 28.79 -40.95
N ARG A 151 -8.95 29.32 -41.69
CA ARG A 151 -8.65 30.76 -41.71
C ARG A 151 -9.89 31.62 -41.98
N THR A 152 -10.76 31.14 -42.88
CA THR A 152 -12.03 31.76 -43.23
C THR A 152 -13.02 31.80 -42.06
N GLU A 153 -13.13 30.73 -41.28
CA GLU A 153 -13.99 30.69 -40.09
C GLU A 153 -13.48 31.62 -38.97
N LEU A 154 -12.16 31.79 -38.86
CA LEU A 154 -11.55 32.75 -37.93
C LEU A 154 -11.85 34.19 -38.36
N GLU A 155 -11.67 34.52 -39.64
CA GLU A 155 -11.95 35.86 -40.18
C GLU A 155 -13.43 36.24 -40.00
N GLN A 156 -14.36 35.31 -40.24
CA GLN A 156 -15.79 35.53 -39.99
C GLN A 156 -16.10 35.77 -38.51
N ARG A 157 -15.43 35.04 -37.61
CA ARG A 157 -15.65 35.17 -36.17
C ARG A 157 -15.08 36.46 -35.61
N VAL A 158 -13.93 36.91 -36.11
CA VAL A 158 -13.36 38.23 -35.78
C VAL A 158 -14.31 39.33 -36.23
N ALA A 159 -14.79 39.31 -37.48
CA ALA A 159 -15.72 40.32 -37.99
C ALA A 159 -17.08 40.34 -37.24
N ALA A 160 -17.54 39.19 -36.73
CA ALA A 160 -18.72 39.13 -35.87
C ALA A 160 -18.47 39.77 -34.51
N LEU A 161 -17.33 39.46 -33.88
CA LEU A 161 -16.94 40.02 -32.58
C LEU A 161 -16.65 41.52 -32.65
N GLU A 162 -16.06 42.01 -33.72
CA GLU A 162 -15.81 43.44 -33.93
C GLU A 162 -17.12 44.23 -34.05
N ARG A 163 -18.09 43.72 -34.83
CA ARG A 163 -19.43 44.31 -34.91
C ARG A 163 -20.15 44.31 -33.56
N GLU A 164 -19.99 43.24 -32.79
CA GLU A 164 -20.58 43.18 -31.46
C GLU A 164 -19.90 44.15 -30.47
N ASN A 165 -18.57 44.28 -30.54
CA ASN A 165 -17.83 45.26 -29.74
C ASN A 165 -18.25 46.69 -30.08
N GLU A 166 -18.40 46.99 -31.36
CA GLU A 166 -18.85 48.31 -31.82
C GLU A 166 -20.27 48.60 -31.35
N ARG A 167 -21.18 47.63 -31.47
CA ARG A 167 -22.54 47.73 -30.89
C ARG A 167 -22.51 48.00 -29.38
N LEU A 168 -21.70 47.26 -28.63
CA LEU A 168 -21.58 47.42 -27.18
C LEU A 168 -20.96 48.77 -26.79
N ARG A 169 -20.01 49.28 -27.56
CA ARG A 169 -19.42 50.61 -27.36
C ARG A 169 -20.40 51.73 -27.66
N SER A 170 -21.23 51.57 -28.69
CA SER A 170 -22.31 52.52 -29.00
C SER A 170 -23.43 52.48 -27.94
N GLN A 171 -23.67 51.33 -27.32
CA GLN A 171 -24.65 51.17 -26.23
C GLN A 171 -24.11 51.62 -24.85
N GLY A 172 -22.79 51.60 -24.66
CA GLY A 172 -22.13 52.04 -23.42
C GLY A 172 -21.70 53.51 -23.42
N GLY A 173 -22.06 54.28 -24.46
CA GLY A 173 -21.69 55.70 -24.64
C GLY A 173 -22.77 56.72 -24.31
N GLU A 174 -23.96 56.30 -23.86
CA GLU A 174 -24.97 57.18 -23.25
C GLU A 174 -25.01 56.95 -21.73
N ALA A 175 -24.12 57.64 -21.01
CA ALA A 175 -24.24 57.96 -19.58
C ALA A 175 -23.46 59.24 -19.28
#